data_AF-A0A090AGY5-F1
#
_entry.id   AF-A0A090AGY5-F1
#
_cell.length_a   1.000
_cell.length_b   1.000
_cell.length_c   1.000
_cell.angle_alpha   90.00
_cell.angle_beta   90.00
_cell.angle_gamma   90.00
#
_symmetry.space_group_name_H-M   'P 1'
#
loop_
_entity.id
_entity.type
_entity.pdbx_description
1 polymer ?
#
loop_
_entity_poly.entity_id
_entity_poly.type
_entity_poly.pdbx_seq_one_letter_code
_entity_poly.pdbx_strand_id
1 'polypeptide(L)'
;MQRLLQRPSLVILIVITIMVGCAYVPTQEMSDARQAIKAAREVKAIAYVPANLTIAEQSLTTAEHYLEASQFNQARLNAKLATEQAVNAYKMTVALTRANTMRQSLTKIGYATQTVNDLLEQAMASAQQQEVDKTITLANEAYHQAELLLNQAQLEQAHLMIEKIQTQPAHLNQNELMILESAQLAYRRYQGRKAYDLIINLYNKLF
;
A
#
# COMPACT_ATOMS: atom_id res chain seq x y z
N MET A 1 -20.84 -59.98 -33.00
CA MET A 1 -21.02 -58.77 -32.15
C MET A 1 -20.83 -59.02 -30.63
N GLN A 2 -20.21 -60.12 -30.16
CA GLN A 2 -20.10 -60.41 -28.71
C GLN A 2 -18.67 -60.36 -28.12
N ARG A 3 -17.62 -60.15 -28.93
CA ARG A 3 -16.22 -60.20 -28.44
C ARG A 3 -15.64 -58.86 -27.95
N LEU A 4 -16.37 -57.75 -28.09
CA LEU A 4 -15.91 -56.43 -27.62
C LEU A 4 -16.16 -56.19 -26.12
N LEU A 5 -16.94 -57.05 -25.44
CA LEU A 5 -17.30 -56.94 -24.02
C LEU A 5 -16.37 -57.71 -23.05
N GLN A 6 -15.38 -58.44 -23.56
CA GLN A 6 -14.54 -59.34 -22.74
C GLN A 6 -13.19 -58.75 -22.30
N ARG A 7 -12.88 -57.50 -22.65
CA ARG A 7 -11.66 -56.82 -22.18
C ARG A 7 -11.99 -55.88 -21.02
N PRO A 8 -11.80 -56.30 -19.76
CA PRO A 8 -12.14 -55.46 -18.59
C PRO A 8 -11.37 -54.14 -18.59
N SER A 9 -10.19 -54.07 -19.20
CA SER A 9 -9.42 -52.83 -19.37
C SER A 9 -10.11 -51.75 -20.20
N LEU A 10 -10.96 -52.11 -21.19
CA LEU A 10 -11.65 -51.11 -22.01
C LEU A 10 -12.84 -50.49 -21.25
N VAL A 11 -13.50 -51.29 -20.42
CA VAL A 11 -14.62 -50.83 -19.57
C VAL A 11 -14.11 -49.88 -18.48
N ILE A 12 -12.96 -50.20 -17.86
CA ILE A 12 -12.35 -49.33 -16.84
C ILE A 12 -11.94 -47.98 -17.45
N LEU A 13 -11.38 -47.96 -18.67
CA LEU A 13 -10.99 -46.73 -19.34
C LEU A 13 -12.19 -45.85 -19.70
N ILE A 14 -13.32 -46.44 -20.08
CA ILE A 14 -14.56 -45.70 -20.40
C ILE A 14 -15.23 -45.14 -19.13
N VAL A 15 -15.16 -45.87 -18.00
CA VAL A 15 -15.75 -45.42 -16.72
C VAL A 15 -14.98 -44.23 -16.11
N ILE A 16 -13.65 -44.15 -16.31
CA ILE A 16 -12.84 -43.03 -15.79
C ILE A 16 -13.13 -41.72 -16.55
N THR A 17 -13.41 -41.78 -17.86
CA THR A 17 -13.66 -40.57 -18.68
C THR A 17 -15.03 -39.92 -18.40
N ILE A 18 -15.98 -40.64 -17.81
CA ILE A 18 -17.35 -40.14 -17.54
C ILE A 18 -17.42 -39.36 -16.20
N MET A 19 -16.37 -39.41 -15.36
CA MET A 19 -16.31 -38.75 -14.04
C MET A 19 -15.76 -37.31 -14.05
N VAL A 20 -15.73 -36.61 -15.20
CA VAL A 20 -15.22 -35.22 -15.28
C VAL A 20 -16.33 -34.16 -15.13
N GLY A 21 -17.55 -34.57 -14.76
CA GLY A 21 -18.70 -33.67 -14.54
C GLY A 21 -18.76 -33.01 -13.15
N CYS A 22 -17.65 -32.86 -12.42
CA CYS A 22 -17.68 -32.19 -11.13
C CYS A 22 -17.91 -30.68 -11.33
N ALA A 23 -19.14 -30.22 -11.11
CA ALA A 23 -19.43 -28.81 -10.90
C ALA A 23 -18.61 -28.33 -9.70
N TYR A 24 -17.44 -27.74 -9.95
CA TYR A 24 -16.49 -27.38 -8.91
C TYR A 24 -16.99 -26.16 -8.15
N VAL A 25 -17.39 -26.38 -6.90
CA VAL A 25 -17.77 -25.32 -5.95
C VAL A 25 -16.60 -24.33 -5.83
N PRO A 26 -16.81 -23.00 -5.98
CA PRO A 26 -15.73 -22.01 -6.04
C PRO A 26 -15.18 -21.64 -4.65
N THR A 27 -14.74 -22.62 -3.87
CA THR A 27 -14.28 -22.42 -2.48
C THR A 27 -13.07 -21.51 -2.39
N GLN A 28 -12.14 -21.61 -3.34
CA GLN A 28 -10.95 -20.78 -3.40
C GLN A 28 -11.31 -19.31 -3.65
N GLU A 29 -12.11 -19.04 -4.69
CA GLU A 29 -12.50 -17.67 -5.02
C GLU A 29 -13.28 -16.98 -3.87
N MET A 30 -14.15 -17.74 -3.18
CA MET A 30 -14.87 -17.22 -2.01
C MET A 30 -13.93 -16.89 -0.84
N SER A 31 -12.92 -17.73 -0.62
CA SER A 31 -11.88 -17.48 0.40
C SER A 31 -11.05 -16.24 0.05
N ASP A 32 -10.59 -16.12 -1.20
CA ASP A 32 -9.80 -14.99 -1.68
C ASP A 32 -10.58 -13.67 -1.52
N ALA A 33 -11.86 -13.67 -1.87
CA ALA A 33 -12.73 -12.50 -1.72
C ALA A 33 -12.84 -12.05 -0.26
N ARG A 34 -13.08 -12.99 0.67
CA ARG A 34 -13.17 -12.70 2.11
C ARG A 34 -11.85 -12.15 2.65
N GLN A 35 -10.73 -12.74 2.27
CA GLN A 35 -9.39 -12.28 2.68
C GLN A 35 -9.08 -10.89 2.13
N ALA A 36 -9.38 -10.64 0.87
CA ALA A 36 -9.15 -9.33 0.23
C ALA A 36 -10.00 -8.23 0.90
N ILE A 37 -11.30 -8.48 1.16
CA ILE A 37 -12.17 -7.53 1.86
C ILE A 37 -11.65 -7.27 3.28
N LYS A 38 -11.20 -8.32 3.98
CA LYS A 38 -10.59 -8.16 5.30
C LYS A 38 -9.36 -7.24 5.25
N ALA A 39 -8.44 -7.49 4.31
CA ALA A 39 -7.24 -6.66 4.13
C ALA A 39 -7.60 -5.19 3.82
N ALA A 40 -8.59 -4.96 2.94
CA ALA A 40 -9.08 -3.62 2.61
C ALA A 40 -9.66 -2.91 3.84
N ARG A 41 -10.41 -3.63 4.70
CA ARG A 41 -10.93 -3.09 5.97
C ARG A 41 -9.82 -2.77 6.97
N GLU A 42 -8.80 -3.62 7.07
CA GLU A 42 -7.65 -3.41 7.98
C GLU A 42 -6.88 -2.12 7.67
N VAL A 43 -6.76 -1.76 6.39
CA VAL A 43 -6.18 -0.46 5.98
C VAL A 43 -7.18 0.70 6.02
N LYS A 44 -8.39 0.47 6.55
CA LYS A 44 -9.48 1.47 6.64
C LYS A 44 -9.90 2.03 5.28
N ALA A 45 -10.00 1.16 4.26
CA ALA A 45 -10.35 1.59 2.90
C ALA A 45 -11.67 2.37 2.80
N ILE A 46 -12.61 2.14 3.72
CA ILE A 46 -13.88 2.90 3.78
C ILE A 46 -13.67 4.42 3.91
N ALA A 47 -12.57 4.87 4.52
CA ALA A 47 -12.28 6.29 4.72
C ALA A 47 -11.73 6.98 3.46
N TYR A 48 -11.19 6.23 2.50
CA TYR A 48 -10.50 6.77 1.33
C TYR A 48 -11.21 6.41 0.02
N VAL A 49 -11.65 5.16 -0.11
CA VAL A 49 -12.23 4.58 -1.33
C VAL A 49 -13.48 3.76 -1.02
N PRO A 50 -14.53 4.39 -0.46
CA PRO A 50 -15.73 3.69 -0.01
C PRO A 50 -16.46 2.95 -1.14
N ALA A 51 -16.43 3.48 -2.36
CA ALA A 51 -17.09 2.88 -3.52
C ALA A 51 -16.57 1.46 -3.80
N ASN A 52 -15.26 1.27 -3.94
CA ASN A 52 -14.67 -0.04 -4.25
C ASN A 52 -14.92 -1.07 -3.13
N LEU A 53 -14.77 -0.66 -1.86
CA LEU A 53 -15.03 -1.57 -0.74
C LEU A 53 -16.50 -1.99 -0.69
N THR A 54 -17.43 -1.04 -0.92
CA THR A 54 -18.87 -1.33 -0.95
C THR A 54 -19.22 -2.30 -2.08
N ILE A 55 -18.70 -2.07 -3.30
CA ILE A 55 -18.92 -2.98 -4.44
C ILE A 55 -18.36 -4.36 -4.14
N ALA A 56 -17.18 -4.46 -3.50
CA ALA A 56 -16.59 -5.72 -3.11
C ALA A 56 -17.49 -6.51 -2.14
N GLU A 57 -18.00 -5.84 -1.10
CA GLU A 57 -18.89 -6.43 -0.10
C GLU A 57 -20.23 -6.88 -0.70
N GLN A 58 -20.82 -6.06 -1.57
CA GLN A 58 -22.05 -6.40 -2.29
C GLN A 58 -21.86 -7.58 -3.24
N SER A 59 -20.70 -7.63 -3.91
CA SER A 59 -20.36 -8.72 -4.83
C SER A 59 -20.11 -10.03 -4.07
N LEU A 60 -19.47 -9.99 -2.90
CA LEU A 60 -19.34 -11.18 -2.05
C LEU A 60 -20.71 -11.67 -1.56
N THR A 61 -21.58 -10.77 -1.10
CA THR A 61 -22.94 -11.12 -0.66
C THR A 61 -23.73 -11.76 -1.81
N THR A 62 -23.62 -11.21 -3.02
CA THR A 62 -24.25 -11.77 -4.22
C THR A 62 -23.67 -13.14 -4.57
N ALA A 63 -22.35 -13.32 -4.42
CA ALA A 63 -21.70 -14.62 -4.62
C ALA A 63 -22.20 -15.69 -3.64
N GLU A 64 -22.42 -15.31 -2.38
CA GLU A 64 -22.97 -16.19 -1.34
C GLU A 64 -24.38 -16.66 -1.69
N HIS A 65 -25.26 -15.75 -2.15
CA HIS A 65 -26.59 -16.14 -2.62
C HIS A 65 -26.57 -17.10 -3.82
N TYR A 66 -25.68 -16.87 -4.79
CA TYR A 66 -25.52 -17.80 -5.90
C TYR A 66 -24.97 -19.16 -5.47
N LEU A 67 -24.08 -19.18 -4.46
CA LEU A 67 -23.55 -20.41 -3.89
C LEU A 67 -24.67 -21.22 -3.22
N GLU A 68 -25.53 -20.57 -2.44
CA GLU A 68 -26.71 -21.16 -1.80
C GLU A 68 -27.69 -21.74 -2.84
N ALA A 69 -27.88 -21.05 -3.96
CA ALA A 69 -28.72 -21.49 -5.06
C ALA A 69 -28.07 -22.58 -5.95
N SER A 70 -26.89 -23.10 -5.59
CA SER A 70 -26.09 -24.04 -6.41
C SER A 70 -25.71 -23.49 -7.81
N GLN A 71 -25.74 -22.17 -7.97
CA GLN A 71 -25.36 -21.44 -9.18
C GLN A 71 -23.85 -21.13 -9.16
N PHE A 72 -23.02 -22.18 -9.22
CA PHE A 72 -21.58 -22.08 -8.95
C PHE A 72 -20.80 -21.16 -9.89
N ASN A 73 -21.21 -21.04 -11.16
CA ASN A 73 -20.55 -20.15 -12.12
C ASN A 73 -20.78 -18.68 -11.75
N GLN A 74 -22.02 -18.32 -11.42
CA GLN A 74 -22.40 -16.98 -10.99
C GLN A 74 -21.72 -16.63 -9.66
N ALA A 75 -21.67 -17.58 -8.72
CA ALA A 75 -20.93 -17.42 -7.46
C ALA A 75 -19.45 -17.12 -7.72
N ARG A 76 -18.80 -17.87 -8.62
CA ARG A 76 -17.39 -17.68 -8.98
C ARG A 76 -17.13 -16.29 -9.58
N LEU A 77 -17.99 -15.84 -10.49
CA LEU A 77 -17.84 -14.54 -11.15
C LEU A 77 -17.96 -13.40 -10.13
N ASN A 78 -18.97 -13.45 -9.26
CA ASN A 78 -19.16 -12.43 -8.23
C ASN A 78 -18.06 -12.46 -7.16
N ALA A 79 -17.56 -13.64 -6.79
CA ALA A 79 -16.43 -13.77 -5.88
C ALA A 79 -15.16 -13.13 -6.47
N LYS A 80 -14.88 -13.35 -7.77
CA LYS A 80 -13.74 -12.71 -8.46
C LYS A 80 -13.87 -11.19 -8.50
N LEU A 81 -15.07 -10.68 -8.82
CA LEU A 81 -15.34 -9.24 -8.79
C LEU A 81 -15.14 -8.67 -7.39
N ALA A 82 -15.59 -9.37 -6.35
CA ALA A 82 -15.38 -8.98 -4.96
C ALA A 82 -13.90 -8.89 -4.62
N THR A 83 -13.11 -9.91 -4.99
CA THR A 83 -11.66 -9.93 -4.81
C THR A 83 -10.99 -8.75 -5.52
N GLU A 84 -11.31 -8.52 -6.79
CA GLU A 84 -10.73 -7.43 -7.58
C GLU A 84 -10.99 -6.07 -6.95
N GLN A 85 -12.24 -5.78 -6.59
CA GLN A 85 -12.62 -4.50 -6.02
C GLN A 85 -12.00 -4.28 -4.64
N ALA A 86 -11.91 -5.33 -3.81
CA ALA A 86 -11.25 -5.25 -2.52
C ALA A 86 -9.74 -5.01 -2.65
N VAL A 87 -9.06 -5.69 -3.59
CA VAL A 87 -7.63 -5.47 -3.87
C VAL A 87 -7.39 -4.04 -4.36
N ASN A 88 -8.24 -3.52 -5.25
CA ASN A 88 -8.16 -2.14 -5.73
C ASN A 88 -8.35 -1.15 -4.57
N ALA A 89 -9.36 -1.38 -3.71
CA ALA A 89 -9.60 -0.57 -2.53
C ALA A 89 -8.38 -0.54 -1.59
N TYR A 90 -7.78 -1.72 -1.33
CA TYR A 90 -6.58 -1.86 -0.52
C TYR A 90 -5.40 -1.05 -1.10
N LYS A 91 -5.06 -1.27 -2.39
CA LYS A 91 -3.90 -0.63 -3.03
C LYS A 91 -4.01 0.89 -3.03
N MET A 92 -5.16 1.43 -3.43
CA MET A 92 -5.39 2.88 -3.43
C MET A 92 -5.27 3.45 -2.02
N THR A 93 -5.85 2.78 -1.02
CA THR A 93 -5.80 3.24 0.38
C THR A 93 -4.38 3.27 0.92
N VAL A 94 -3.58 2.24 0.66
CA VAL A 94 -2.17 2.20 1.10
C VAL A 94 -1.38 3.36 0.49
N ALA A 95 -1.54 3.60 -0.81
CA ALA A 95 -0.85 4.70 -1.50
C ALA A 95 -1.27 6.08 -0.94
N LEU A 96 -2.58 6.33 -0.84
CA LEU A 96 -3.13 7.58 -0.30
C LEU A 96 -2.72 7.83 1.15
N THR A 97 -2.72 6.79 1.99
CA THR A 97 -2.33 6.90 3.41
C THR A 97 -0.86 7.23 3.55
N ARG A 98 0.01 6.57 2.76
CA ARG A 98 1.46 6.81 2.77
C ARG A 98 1.78 8.27 2.39
N ALA A 99 1.17 8.76 1.31
CA ALA A 99 1.36 10.13 0.86
C ALA A 99 0.81 11.16 1.88
N ASN A 100 -0.37 10.91 2.45
CA ASN A 100 -0.93 11.77 3.50
C ASN A 100 -0.05 11.82 4.75
N THR A 101 0.57 10.71 5.14
CA THR A 101 1.48 10.67 6.30
C THR A 101 2.70 11.56 6.07
N MET A 102 3.26 11.55 4.86
CA MET A 102 4.37 12.44 4.50
C MET A 102 3.95 13.91 4.49
N ARG A 103 2.79 14.22 3.89
CA ARG A 103 2.20 15.56 3.90
C ARG A 103 2.01 16.08 5.33
N GLN A 104 1.53 15.24 6.25
CA GLN A 104 1.38 15.61 7.66
C GLN A 104 2.73 15.92 8.32
N SER A 105 3.78 15.16 8.02
CA SER A 105 5.14 15.43 8.51
C SER A 105 5.65 16.79 8.04
N LEU A 106 5.44 17.15 6.77
CA LEU A 106 5.79 18.46 6.23
C LEU A 106 4.99 19.60 6.87
N THR A 107 3.70 19.38 7.09
CA THR A 107 2.83 20.38 7.74
C THR A 107 3.31 20.69 9.17
N LYS A 108 3.74 19.67 9.91
CA LYS A 108 4.26 19.82 11.29
C LYS A 108 5.51 20.70 11.38
N ILE A 109 6.33 20.70 10.33
CA ILE A 109 7.55 21.51 10.26
C ILE A 109 7.35 22.83 9.50
N GLY A 110 6.11 23.17 9.15
CA GLY A 110 5.76 24.45 8.52
C GLY A 110 6.23 24.62 7.08
N TYR A 111 6.56 23.53 6.37
CA TYR A 111 7.01 23.61 4.97
C TYR A 111 5.84 23.77 4.00
N ALA A 112 6.07 24.44 2.88
CA ALA A 112 5.07 24.60 1.83
C ALA A 112 4.75 23.25 1.18
N THR A 113 3.48 22.84 1.21
CA THR A 113 3.01 21.55 0.67
C THR A 113 2.08 21.71 -0.52
N GLN A 114 2.05 22.86 -1.20
CA GLN A 114 1.05 23.14 -2.24
C GLN A 114 1.01 22.04 -3.31
N THR A 115 2.14 21.73 -3.94
CA THR A 115 2.20 20.69 -4.98
C THR A 115 1.77 19.30 -4.46
N VAL A 116 2.17 18.95 -3.23
CA VAL A 116 1.78 17.68 -2.59
C VAL A 116 0.27 17.65 -2.33
N ASN A 117 -0.32 18.78 -1.92
CA ASN A 117 -1.75 18.90 -1.69
C ASN A 117 -2.52 18.76 -3.01
N ASP A 118 -2.07 19.44 -4.07
CA ASP A 118 -2.71 19.41 -5.40
C ASP A 118 -2.69 17.98 -5.98
N LEU A 119 -1.59 17.25 -5.82
CA LEU A 119 -1.48 15.85 -6.26
C LEU A 119 -2.39 14.92 -5.45
N LEU A 120 -2.46 15.11 -4.13
CA LEU A 120 -3.33 14.33 -3.26
C LEU A 120 -4.81 14.60 -3.54
N GLU A 121 -5.19 15.83 -3.83
CA GLU A 121 -6.55 16.20 -4.23
C GLU A 121 -6.93 15.50 -5.53
N GLN A 122 -6.05 15.55 -6.55
CA GLN A 122 -6.27 14.84 -7.80
C GLN A 122 -6.33 13.32 -7.61
N ALA A 123 -5.47 12.76 -6.75
CA ALA A 123 -5.50 11.33 -6.43
C ALA A 123 -6.84 10.93 -5.79
N MET A 124 -7.36 11.73 -4.86
CA MET A 124 -8.67 11.49 -4.23
C MET A 124 -9.82 11.62 -5.25
N ALA A 125 -9.77 12.60 -6.15
CA ALA A 125 -10.76 12.76 -7.21
C ALA A 125 -10.77 11.56 -8.17
N SER A 126 -9.59 11.06 -8.59
CA SER A 126 -9.47 9.83 -9.38
C SER A 126 -9.99 8.60 -8.64
N ALA A 127 -9.77 8.53 -7.32
CA ALA A 127 -10.25 7.41 -6.51
C ALA A 127 -11.78 7.36 -6.45
N GLN A 128 -12.44 8.53 -6.40
CA GLN A 128 -13.90 8.64 -6.48
C GLN A 128 -14.46 8.16 -7.83
N GLN A 129 -13.69 8.33 -8.90
CA GLN A 129 -14.01 7.83 -10.23
C GLN A 129 -13.57 6.38 -10.46
N GLN A 130 -13.07 5.71 -9.41
CA GLN A 130 -12.56 4.34 -9.46
C GLN A 130 -11.38 4.15 -10.45
N GLU A 131 -10.65 5.23 -10.78
CA GLU A 131 -9.46 5.21 -11.64
C GLU A 131 -8.25 4.70 -10.83
N VAL A 132 -8.15 3.37 -10.67
CA VAL A 132 -7.17 2.73 -9.76
C VAL A 132 -5.72 3.13 -10.06
N ASP A 133 -5.27 2.96 -11.30
CA ASP A 133 -3.87 3.20 -11.67
C ASP A 133 -3.49 4.68 -11.56
N LYS A 134 -4.40 5.57 -11.95
CA LYS A 134 -4.20 7.01 -11.86
C LYS A 134 -4.15 7.47 -10.40
N THR A 135 -5.03 6.95 -9.56
CA THR A 135 -5.02 7.19 -8.09
C THR A 135 -3.68 6.80 -7.49
N ILE A 136 -3.19 5.59 -7.78
CA ILE A 136 -1.92 5.08 -7.23
C ILE A 136 -0.75 5.91 -7.75
N THR A 137 -0.75 6.26 -9.04
CA THR A 137 0.31 7.06 -9.66
C THR A 137 0.40 8.45 -9.02
N LEU A 138 -0.71 9.16 -8.91
CA LEU A 138 -0.77 10.50 -8.30
C LEU A 138 -0.39 10.46 -6.82
N ALA A 139 -0.85 9.46 -6.07
CA ALA A 139 -0.49 9.30 -4.66
C ALA A 139 1.01 8.99 -4.47
N ASN A 140 1.62 8.16 -5.33
CA ASN A 140 3.05 7.88 -5.28
C ASN A 140 3.89 9.11 -5.67
N GLU A 141 3.45 9.88 -6.66
CA GLU A 141 4.08 11.15 -7.02
C GLU A 141 4.04 12.14 -5.85
N ALA A 142 2.88 12.29 -5.20
CA ALA A 142 2.74 13.11 -4.00
C ALA A 142 3.69 12.65 -2.88
N TYR A 143 3.81 11.32 -2.68
CA TYR A 143 4.74 10.76 -1.70
C TYR A 143 6.21 11.11 -2.02
N HIS A 144 6.64 10.92 -3.27
CA HIS A 144 8.02 11.20 -3.67
C HIS A 144 8.38 12.67 -3.56
N GLN A 145 7.48 13.57 -3.99
CA GLN A 145 7.69 15.00 -3.80
C GLN A 145 7.75 15.37 -2.33
N ALA A 146 6.89 14.79 -1.50
CA ALA A 146 6.92 15.05 -0.07
C ALA A 146 8.21 14.53 0.60
N GLU A 147 8.74 13.40 0.16
CA GLU A 147 10.01 12.83 0.61
C GLU A 147 11.21 13.73 0.26
N LEU A 148 11.24 14.26 -0.96
CA LEU A 148 12.26 15.22 -1.40
C LEU A 148 12.23 16.51 -0.57
N LEU A 149 11.04 17.09 -0.39
CA LEU A 149 10.85 18.30 0.41
C LEU A 149 11.26 18.07 1.86
N LEU A 150 10.90 16.93 2.44
CA LEU A 150 11.26 16.61 3.82
C LEU A 150 12.78 16.47 3.97
N ASN A 151 13.43 15.79 3.03
CA ASN A 151 14.87 15.66 3.03
C ASN A 151 15.58 17.02 2.91
N GLN A 152 15.08 17.90 2.04
CA GLN A 152 15.60 19.27 1.90
C GLN A 152 15.46 20.07 3.20
N ALA A 153 14.26 20.07 3.79
CA ALA A 153 13.99 20.75 5.06
C ALA A 153 14.92 20.25 6.19
N GLN A 154 15.15 18.94 6.24
CA GLN A 154 16.04 18.34 7.22
C GLN A 154 17.51 18.66 6.97
N LEU A 155 17.95 18.78 5.71
CA LEU A 155 19.29 19.25 5.38
C LEU A 155 19.51 20.69 5.85
N GLU A 156 18.55 21.59 5.59
CA GLU A 156 18.63 22.98 6.04
C GLU A 156 18.72 23.08 7.56
N GLN A 157 17.83 22.38 8.28
CA GLN A 157 17.86 22.37 9.74
C GLN A 157 19.16 21.77 10.28
N ALA A 158 19.64 20.67 9.70
CA ALA A 158 20.91 20.06 10.08
C ALA A 158 22.08 21.02 9.86
N HIS A 159 22.10 21.74 8.73
CA HIS A 159 23.13 22.71 8.41
C HIS A 159 23.22 23.81 9.46
N LEU A 160 22.08 24.42 9.82
CA LEU A 160 22.01 25.48 10.82
C LEU A 160 22.52 25.00 12.20
N MET A 161 22.15 23.79 12.60
CA MET A 161 22.63 23.20 13.85
C MET A 161 24.13 22.92 13.83
N ILE A 162 24.65 22.35 12.73
CA ILE A 162 26.08 22.10 12.54
C ILE A 162 26.85 23.43 12.62
N GLU A 163 26.41 24.45 11.89
CA GLU A 163 27.06 25.75 11.85
C GLU A 163 27.09 26.40 13.24
N LYS A 164 25.97 26.38 13.97
CA LYS A 164 25.89 26.94 15.32
C LYS A 164 26.81 26.21 16.32
N ILE A 165 26.91 24.88 16.24
CA ILE A 165 27.84 24.11 17.08
C ILE A 165 29.29 24.45 16.74
N GLN A 166 29.62 24.63 15.45
CA GLN A 166 30.98 24.95 15.00
C GLN A 166 31.44 26.35 15.36
N THR A 167 30.52 27.32 15.38
CA THR A 167 30.82 28.74 15.58
C THR A 167 30.78 29.17 17.05
N GLN A 168 30.24 28.33 17.95
CA GLN A 168 30.14 28.63 19.37
C GLN A 168 31.19 27.84 20.17
N PRO A 169 31.92 28.47 21.12
CA PRO A 169 33.00 27.80 21.87
C PRO A 169 32.43 26.79 22.87
N ALA A 170 32.13 25.58 22.39
CA ALA A 170 31.82 24.42 23.21
C ALA A 170 33.00 23.44 23.16
N HIS A 171 33.50 23.01 24.33
CA HIS A 171 34.47 21.91 24.39
C HIS A 171 33.73 20.59 24.18
N LEU A 172 33.68 20.15 22.92
CA LEU A 172 33.13 18.85 22.54
C LEU A 172 34.08 17.74 23.01
N ASN A 173 33.54 16.69 23.63
CA ASN A 173 34.31 15.47 23.89
C ASN A 173 34.46 14.62 22.60
N GLN A 174 35.27 13.57 22.67
CA GLN A 174 35.55 12.71 21.51
C GLN A 174 34.29 12.09 20.88
N ASN A 175 33.30 11.69 21.68
CA ASN A 175 32.05 11.12 21.16
C ASN A 175 31.21 12.17 20.44
N GLU A 176 31.14 13.38 20.98
CA GLU A 176 30.40 14.49 20.38
C GLU A 176 31.04 14.97 19.07
N LEU A 177 32.37 14.98 19.01
CA LEU A 177 33.11 15.24 17.76
C LEU A 177 32.79 14.21 16.69
N MET A 178 32.77 12.91 17.03
CA MET A 178 32.39 11.85 16.09
C MET A 178 30.95 12.02 15.57
N ILE A 179 30.02 12.43 16.44
CA ILE A 179 28.62 12.70 16.04
C ILE A 179 28.57 13.87 15.06
N LEU A 180 29.25 14.97 15.38
CA LEU A 180 29.32 16.15 14.52
C LEU A 180 29.91 15.81 13.14
N GLU A 181 31.03 15.09 13.09
CA GLU A 181 31.65 14.65 11.83
C GLU A 181 30.73 13.72 11.02
N SER A 182 30.03 12.80 11.70
CA SER A 182 29.08 11.89 11.05
C SER A 182 27.88 12.64 10.46
N ALA A 183 27.36 13.64 11.19
CA ALA A 183 26.28 14.51 10.72
C ALA A 183 26.73 15.33 9.51
N GLN A 184 27.94 15.90 9.54
CA GLN A 184 28.53 16.61 8.40
C GLN A 184 28.72 15.71 7.18
N LEU A 185 29.17 14.47 7.38
CA LEU A 185 29.30 13.51 6.30
C LEU A 185 27.94 13.17 5.69
N ALA A 186 26.91 12.96 6.51
CA ALA A 186 25.54 12.73 6.06
C ALA A 186 24.98 13.94 5.29
N TYR A 187 25.20 15.16 5.80
CA TYR A 187 24.82 16.41 5.14
C TYR A 187 25.48 16.55 3.75
N ARG A 188 26.80 16.35 3.67
CA ARG A 188 27.56 16.38 2.39
C ARG A 188 27.09 15.32 1.39
N ARG A 189 26.46 14.24 1.86
CA ARG A 189 25.87 13.18 1.04
C ARG A 189 24.39 13.40 0.74
N TYR A 190 23.85 14.57 1.04
CA TYR A 190 22.42 14.93 0.86
C TYR A 190 21.46 14.01 1.62
N GLN A 191 21.92 13.39 2.72
CA GLN A 191 21.13 12.51 3.58
C GLN A 191 20.49 13.32 4.72
N GLY A 192 19.49 14.13 4.40
CA GLY A 192 18.84 15.09 5.32
C GLY A 192 18.36 14.47 6.61
N ARG A 193 17.53 13.42 6.52
CA ARG A 193 17.04 12.70 7.72
C ARG A 193 18.18 12.24 8.63
N LYS A 194 19.21 11.62 8.04
CA LYS A 194 20.35 11.10 8.80
C LYS A 194 21.17 12.24 9.41
N ALA A 195 21.41 13.31 8.67
CA ALA A 195 22.13 14.48 9.16
C ALA A 195 21.39 15.12 10.34
N TYR A 196 20.07 15.30 10.21
CA TYR A 196 19.19 15.82 11.24
C TYR A 196 19.17 14.94 12.50
N ASP A 197 18.90 13.64 12.35
CA ASP A 197 18.79 12.69 13.47
C ASP A 197 20.09 12.59 14.28
N LEU A 198 21.25 12.69 13.61
CA LEU A 198 22.56 12.70 14.26
C LEU A 198 22.79 14.00 15.05
N ILE A 199 22.47 15.16 14.47
CA ILE A 199 22.86 16.44 15.05
C ILE A 199 21.88 16.97 16.09
N ILE A 200 20.58 16.67 15.99
CA ILE A 200 19.54 17.26 16.85
C ILE A 200 19.77 16.98 18.35
N ASN A 201 20.21 15.76 18.69
CA ASN A 201 20.48 15.39 20.08
C ASN A 201 21.72 16.10 20.62
N LEU A 202 22.75 16.26 19.80
CA LEU A 202 23.94 17.01 20.18
C LEU A 202 23.58 18.50 20.35
N TYR A 203 22.81 19.05 19.43
CA TYR A 203 22.35 20.43 19.47
C TYR A 203 21.56 20.73 20.75
N ASN A 204 20.52 19.93 21.06
CA ASN A 204 19.70 20.10 22.26
C ASN A 204 20.46 19.88 23.58
N LYS A 205 21.60 19.19 23.54
CA LYS A 205 22.47 19.04 24.72
C LYS A 205 23.28 20.31 25.00
N LEU A 206 23.66 21.02 23.94
CA LEU A 206 24.54 22.19 24.00
C LEU A 206 23.76 23.51 24.16
N PHE A 207 22.49 23.54 23.76
CA PHE A 207 21.62 24.71 23.71
C PHE A 207 20.21 24.40 24.23
#